data_AF-D6YZX0-F1
#
_entry.id   AF-D6YZX0-F1
#
_cell.length_a   1.000
_cell.length_b   1.000
_cell.length_c   1.000
_cell.angle_alpha   90.00
_cell.angle_beta   90.00
_cell.angle_gamma   90.00
#
_symmetry.space_group_name_H-M   'P 1'
#
loop_
_entity.id
_entity.type
_entity.pdbx_description
1 polymer ?
#
loop_
_entity_poly.entity_id
_entity_poly.type
_entity_poly.pdbx_seq_one_letter_code
_entity_poly.pdbx_strand_id
1 'polypeptide(L)'
;MEATMHPPGNSRQLLNLAGCFDYPSAELARQLNVQLEQLENIHVRLFINDRGGTKTPPYAGCYLDRDDRRQFMIDFSGICCEQGIVISSGHPPDHIPAMLETLALLLAEAKESPELDIDSLLQRYYRGWPERFAAALEEHDEVGFYAAAAAELKETLATLHRHSDKGLDH
;
A
#
# COMPACT_ATOMS: atom_id res chain seq x y z
N MET A 1 -3.69 -7.58 -31.40
CA MET A 1 -4.76 -7.77 -30.39
C MET A 1 -4.08 -7.74 -29.04
N GLU A 2 -4.04 -6.58 -28.40
CA GLU A 2 -3.58 -6.48 -27.01
C GLU A 2 -4.65 -7.14 -26.14
N ALA A 3 -4.30 -8.28 -25.55
CA ALA A 3 -5.11 -8.88 -24.51
C ALA A 3 -5.10 -7.91 -23.33
N THR A 4 -6.24 -7.28 -23.05
CA THR A 4 -6.42 -6.46 -21.86
C THR A 4 -6.38 -7.38 -20.65
N MET A 5 -5.17 -7.69 -20.15
CA MET A 5 -4.97 -8.46 -18.93
C MET A 5 -5.68 -7.75 -17.80
N HIS A 6 -6.83 -8.29 -17.38
CA HIS A 6 -7.53 -7.80 -16.20
C HIS A 6 -6.82 -8.38 -14.98
N PRO A 7 -6.27 -7.54 -14.09
CA PRO A 7 -5.62 -8.03 -12.89
C PRO A 7 -6.61 -8.86 -12.04
N PRO A 8 -6.15 -9.90 -11.32
CA PRO A 8 -6.99 -10.60 -10.35
C PRO A 8 -7.65 -9.61 -9.39
N GLY A 9 -8.79 -10.02 -8.81
CA GLY A 9 -9.57 -9.20 -7.89
C GLY A 9 -8.72 -8.50 -6.83
N ASN A 10 -7.76 -9.22 -6.24
CA ASN A 10 -6.88 -8.68 -5.21
C ASN A 10 -5.85 -7.66 -5.75
N SER A 11 -5.22 -7.91 -6.91
CA SER A 11 -4.29 -6.93 -7.52
C SER A 11 -5.01 -5.63 -7.89
N ARG A 12 -6.23 -5.72 -8.44
CA ARG A 12 -7.03 -4.51 -8.73
C ARG A 12 -7.37 -3.74 -7.45
N GLN A 13 -7.74 -4.46 -6.39
CA GLN A 13 -8.06 -3.84 -5.10
C GLN A 13 -6.84 -3.12 -4.51
N LEU A 14 -5.65 -3.73 -4.56
CA LEU A 14 -4.40 -3.09 -4.14
C LEU A 14 -4.08 -1.82 -4.93
N LEU A 15 -4.29 -1.81 -6.25
CA LEU A 15 -4.09 -0.61 -7.07
C LEU A 15 -5.09 0.50 -6.73
N ASN A 16 -6.36 0.15 -6.49
CA ASN A 16 -7.35 1.13 -6.03
C ASN A 16 -6.93 1.74 -4.69
N LEU A 17 -6.49 0.90 -3.74
CA LEU A 17 -6.02 1.34 -2.42
C LEU A 17 -4.75 2.20 -2.54
N ALA A 18 -3.81 1.83 -3.40
CA ALA A 18 -2.63 2.66 -3.69
C ALA A 18 -3.03 4.06 -4.14
N GLY A 19 -3.98 4.15 -5.08
CA GLY A 19 -4.53 5.42 -5.56
C GLY A 19 -5.30 6.22 -4.50
N CYS A 20 -5.82 5.57 -3.45
CA CYS A 20 -6.43 6.28 -2.32
C CYS A 20 -5.39 6.99 -1.44
N PHE A 21 -4.15 6.50 -1.38
CA PHE A 21 -3.09 7.08 -0.53
C PHE A 21 -2.08 7.93 -1.30
N ASP A 22 -2.18 7.98 -2.64
CA ASP A 22 -1.44 8.93 -3.47
C ASP A 22 -2.11 10.31 -3.43
N TYR A 23 -1.46 11.32 -4.04
CA TYR A 23 -2.00 12.66 -4.09
C TYR A 23 -3.37 12.68 -4.82
N PRO A 24 -4.40 13.36 -4.28
CA PRO A 24 -5.76 13.22 -4.79
C PRO A 24 -5.90 13.71 -6.23
N SER A 25 -6.64 12.92 -7.03
CA SER A 25 -7.00 13.29 -8.40
C SER A 25 -8.43 13.80 -8.49
N ALA A 26 -8.73 14.58 -9.54
CA ALA A 26 -10.10 15.01 -9.85
C ALA A 26 -11.07 13.82 -10.02
N GLU A 27 -10.56 12.69 -10.50
CA GLU A 27 -11.35 11.47 -10.66
C GLU A 27 -11.76 10.88 -9.31
N LEU A 28 -10.82 10.76 -8.37
CA LEU A 28 -11.11 10.28 -7.02
C LEU A 28 -12.10 11.19 -6.31
N ALA A 29 -11.90 12.52 -6.38
CA ALA A 29 -12.82 13.49 -5.79
C ALA A 29 -14.26 13.36 -6.36
N ARG A 30 -14.37 13.14 -7.69
CA ARG A 30 -15.66 12.90 -8.37
C ARG A 30 -16.33 11.61 -7.90
N GLN A 31 -15.57 10.53 -7.72
CA GLN A 31 -16.10 9.25 -7.22
C GLN A 31 -16.62 9.37 -5.79
N LEU A 32 -15.95 10.16 -4.96
CA LEU A 32 -16.35 10.42 -3.56
C LEU A 32 -17.42 11.50 -3.41
N ASN A 33 -17.80 12.16 -4.50
CA ASN A 33 -18.72 13.31 -4.49
C ASN A 33 -18.28 14.42 -3.51
N VAL A 34 -16.98 14.74 -3.53
CA VAL A 34 -16.37 15.83 -2.75
C VAL A 34 -15.63 16.79 -3.67
N GLN A 35 -15.39 18.02 -3.21
CA GLN A 35 -14.56 18.98 -3.93
C GLN A 35 -13.09 18.55 -3.87
N LEU A 36 -12.38 18.59 -5.01
CA LEU A 36 -10.97 18.21 -5.08
C LEU A 36 -10.12 18.97 -4.04
N GLU A 37 -10.29 20.29 -3.96
CA GLU A 37 -9.56 21.13 -3.00
C GLU A 37 -9.77 20.69 -1.55
N GLN A 38 -10.97 20.22 -1.19
CA GLN A 38 -11.24 19.69 0.14
C GLN A 38 -10.44 18.40 0.39
N LEU A 39 -10.40 17.49 -0.58
CA LEU A 39 -9.67 16.23 -0.47
C LEU A 39 -8.16 16.44 -0.44
N GLU A 40 -7.64 17.37 -1.25
CA GLU A 40 -6.23 17.79 -1.24
C GLU A 40 -5.82 18.39 0.10
N ASN A 41 -6.65 19.27 0.68
CA ASN A 41 -6.37 19.86 1.99
C ASN A 41 -6.29 18.80 3.10
N ILE A 42 -7.19 17.81 3.07
CA ILE A 42 -7.15 16.67 4.01
C ILE A 42 -5.89 15.84 3.78
N HIS A 43 -5.55 15.54 2.51
CA HIS A 43 -4.35 14.79 2.16
C HIS A 43 -3.08 15.47 2.66
N VAL A 44 -2.91 16.76 2.37
CA VAL A 44 -1.74 17.54 2.77
C VAL A 44 -1.59 17.50 4.29
N ARG A 45 -2.67 17.72 5.03
CA ARG A 45 -2.68 17.69 6.51
C ARG A 45 -2.27 16.32 7.07
N LEU A 46 -2.76 15.24 6.47
CA LEU A 46 -2.50 13.88 6.94
C LEU A 46 -1.09 13.39 6.58
N PHE A 47 -0.68 13.57 5.32
CA PHE A 47 0.46 12.87 4.73
C PHE A 47 1.68 13.74 4.43
N ILE A 48 1.52 15.06 4.27
CA ILE A 48 2.58 15.94 3.78
C ILE A 48 3.07 16.88 4.88
N ASN A 49 2.19 17.71 5.44
CA ASN A 49 2.57 18.73 6.40
C ASN A 49 1.39 19.15 7.29
N ASP A 50 1.64 19.21 8.59
CA ASP A 50 0.75 19.79 9.60
C ASP A 50 1.56 20.50 10.70
N ARG A 51 0.91 21.38 11.46
CA ARG A 51 1.52 22.02 12.63
C ARG A 51 1.90 20.96 13.66
N GLY A 52 3.20 20.78 13.86
CA GLY A 52 3.75 19.74 14.74
C GLY A 52 4.16 18.46 14.02
N GLY A 53 4.25 18.48 12.69
CA GLY A 53 4.70 17.36 11.87
C GLY A 53 3.54 16.53 11.32
N THR A 54 3.84 15.77 10.26
CA THR A 54 2.91 14.85 9.59
C THR A 54 2.38 13.82 10.57
N LYS A 55 1.05 13.70 10.66
CA LYS A 55 0.38 12.81 11.62
C LYS A 55 0.38 11.36 11.17
N THR A 56 0.17 11.14 9.88
CA THR A 56 0.03 9.80 9.32
C THR A 56 0.94 9.67 8.09
N PRO A 57 2.27 9.79 8.23
CA PRO A 57 3.19 9.74 7.09
C PRO A 57 2.96 8.46 6.24
N PRO A 58 2.89 8.55 4.90
CA PRO A 58 2.52 7.42 4.04
C PRO A 58 3.72 6.50 3.77
N TYR A 59 4.52 6.20 4.80
CA TYR A 59 5.72 5.39 4.72
C TYR A 59 5.65 4.25 5.73
N ALA A 60 5.72 3.00 5.28
CA ALA A 60 5.62 1.82 6.15
C ALA A 60 6.65 1.87 7.29
N GLY A 61 7.87 2.33 7.00
CA GLY A 61 8.94 2.45 7.99
C GLY A 61 8.67 3.45 9.11
N CYS A 62 7.72 4.37 8.98
CA CYS A 62 7.28 5.24 10.07
C CYS A 62 6.46 4.50 11.14
N TYR A 63 5.95 3.31 10.81
CA TYR A 63 5.16 2.47 11.71
C TYR A 63 5.92 1.23 12.18
N LEU A 64 7.18 1.08 11.77
CA LEU A 64 8.08 0.04 12.26
C LEU A 64 8.89 0.56 13.45
N ASP A 65 9.54 -0.36 14.17
CA ASP A 65 10.45 0.01 15.23
C ASP A 65 11.71 0.65 14.62
N ARG A 66 12.33 1.61 15.34
CA ARG A 66 13.30 2.55 14.77
C ARG A 66 14.50 1.89 14.09
N ASP A 67 14.97 0.77 14.63
CA ASP A 67 16.15 0.06 14.14
C ASP A 67 15.85 -0.73 12.85
N ASP A 68 14.58 -1.03 12.57
CA ASP A 68 14.18 -1.86 11.43
C ASP A 68 14.00 -1.05 10.15
N ARG A 69 13.72 0.25 10.24
CA ARG A 69 13.34 1.07 9.07
C ARG A 69 14.35 1.05 7.93
N ARG A 70 15.64 1.23 8.24
CA ARG A 70 16.69 1.28 7.21
C ARG A 70 16.86 -0.07 6.54
N GLN A 71 16.91 -1.14 7.34
CA GLN A 71 17.07 -2.50 6.81
C GLN A 71 15.85 -2.90 5.97
N PHE A 72 14.65 -2.56 6.44
CA PHE A 72 13.40 -2.75 5.69
C PHE A 72 13.47 -2.14 4.29
N MET A 73 13.86 -0.86 4.16
CA MET A 73 13.97 -0.20 2.86
C MET A 73 15.04 -0.80 1.95
N ILE A 74 16.16 -1.26 2.51
CA ILE A 74 17.24 -1.93 1.76
C ILE A 74 16.73 -3.28 1.23
N ASP A 75 16.13 -4.08 2.11
CA ASP A 75 15.63 -5.41 1.77
C ASP A 75 14.47 -5.33 0.75
N PHE A 76 13.55 -4.39 0.95
CA PHE A 76 12.43 -4.18 0.04
C PHE A 76 12.89 -3.70 -1.34
N SER A 77 13.85 -2.76 -1.40
CA SER A 77 14.49 -2.38 -2.67
C SER A 77 15.17 -3.57 -3.35
N GLY A 78 15.81 -4.44 -2.57
CA GLY A 78 16.49 -5.65 -3.05
C GLY A 78 15.52 -6.56 -3.78
N ILE A 79 14.39 -6.92 -3.16
CA ILE A 79 13.40 -7.79 -3.79
C ILE A 79 12.79 -7.14 -5.04
N CYS A 80 12.52 -5.84 -5.04
CA CYS A 80 12.04 -5.15 -6.24
C CYS A 80 13.06 -5.27 -7.39
N CYS A 81 14.34 -5.03 -7.12
CA CYS A 81 15.41 -5.14 -8.11
C CYS A 81 15.55 -6.56 -8.67
N GLU A 82 15.47 -7.58 -7.80
CA GLU A 82 15.52 -9.00 -8.19
C GLU A 82 14.35 -9.40 -9.11
N GLN A 83 13.18 -8.78 -8.93
CA GLN A 83 11.99 -8.99 -9.76
C GLN A 83 11.93 -8.02 -10.97
N GLY A 84 12.97 -7.21 -11.21
CA GLY A 84 13.00 -6.25 -12.31
C GLY A 84 12.04 -5.06 -12.15
N ILE A 85 11.54 -4.83 -10.94
CA ILE A 85 10.61 -3.74 -10.59
C ILE A 85 11.41 -2.48 -10.29
N VAL A 86 11.11 -1.41 -11.03
CA VAL A 86 11.73 -0.09 -10.83
C VAL A 86 10.78 0.80 -10.03
N ILE A 87 11.12 1.07 -8.78
CA ILE A 87 10.41 2.06 -7.95
C ILE A 87 10.87 3.46 -8.35
N SER A 88 9.92 4.39 -8.47
CA SER A 88 10.20 5.81 -8.72
C SER A 88 11.11 6.42 -7.65
N SER A 89 12.11 7.21 -8.05
CA SER A 89 13.00 7.92 -7.13
C SER A 89 12.35 9.11 -6.41
N GLY A 90 11.10 9.45 -6.76
CA GLY A 90 10.36 10.55 -6.13
C GLY A 90 10.01 10.30 -4.66
N HIS A 91 9.96 9.03 -4.24
CA HIS A 91 9.69 8.63 -2.87
C HIS A 91 10.64 7.51 -2.41
N PRO A 92 10.88 7.40 -1.09
CA PRO A 92 11.50 6.22 -0.51
C PRO A 92 10.79 4.90 -0.89
N PRO A 93 11.51 3.76 -0.90
CA PRO A 93 10.94 2.45 -1.23
C PRO A 93 9.82 1.98 -0.30
N ASP A 94 9.78 2.49 0.93
CA ASP A 94 8.73 2.20 1.91
C ASP A 94 7.48 3.07 1.74
N HIS A 95 7.37 3.85 0.66
CA HIS A 95 6.16 4.61 0.34
C HIS A 95 4.99 3.67 0.07
N ILE A 96 3.92 3.80 0.87
CA ILE A 96 2.82 2.84 0.92
C ILE A 96 2.18 2.63 -0.46
N PRO A 97 1.80 3.67 -1.24
CA PRO A 97 1.30 3.47 -2.61
C PRO A 97 2.23 2.61 -3.48
N ALA A 98 3.53 2.90 -3.49
CA ALA A 98 4.51 2.17 -4.30
C ALA A 98 4.68 0.72 -3.83
N MET A 99 4.61 0.47 -2.52
CA MET A 99 4.58 -0.88 -1.98
C MET A 99 3.35 -1.66 -2.48
N LEU A 100 2.15 -1.07 -2.41
CA LEU A 100 0.92 -1.73 -2.86
C LEU A 100 0.92 -2.01 -4.36
N GLU A 101 1.43 -1.10 -5.18
CA GLU A 101 1.63 -1.31 -6.62
C GLU A 101 2.60 -2.47 -6.89
N THR A 102 3.71 -2.51 -6.14
CA THR A 102 4.69 -3.61 -6.21
C THR A 102 4.02 -4.94 -5.88
N LEU A 103 3.26 -5.02 -4.78
CA LEU A 103 2.54 -6.24 -4.40
C LEU A 103 1.51 -6.64 -5.46
N ALA A 104 0.79 -5.69 -6.04
CA ALA A 104 -0.20 -5.95 -7.08
C ALA A 104 0.45 -6.57 -8.34
N LEU A 105 1.63 -6.08 -8.72
CA LEU A 105 2.44 -6.61 -9.83
C LEU A 105 2.94 -8.01 -9.52
N LEU A 106 3.53 -8.23 -8.34
CA LEU A 106 4.04 -9.54 -7.92
C LEU A 106 2.93 -10.59 -7.82
N LEU A 107 1.73 -10.22 -7.36
CA LEU A 107 0.57 -11.12 -7.37
C LEU A 107 0.07 -11.45 -8.78
N ALA A 108 0.25 -10.55 -9.75
CA ALA A 108 -0.07 -10.83 -11.14
C ALA A 108 0.96 -11.78 -11.77
N GLU A 109 2.24 -11.60 -11.45
CA GLU A 109 3.35 -12.44 -11.95
C GLU A 109 3.41 -13.82 -11.30
N ALA A 110 3.13 -13.95 -10.01
CA ALA A 110 3.15 -15.22 -9.28
C ALA A 110 2.17 -16.26 -9.87
N LYS A 111 1.16 -15.81 -10.61
CA LYS A 111 0.27 -16.70 -11.37
C LYS A 111 0.96 -17.40 -12.54
N GLU A 112 1.92 -16.71 -13.14
CA GLU A 112 2.67 -17.18 -14.31
C GLU A 112 4.00 -17.84 -13.89
N SER A 113 4.51 -17.51 -12.69
CA SER A 113 5.74 -18.08 -12.12
C SER A 113 5.55 -18.46 -10.64
N PRO A 114 5.34 -19.75 -10.30
CA PRO A 114 5.09 -20.21 -8.93
C PRO A 114 6.32 -20.19 -8.01
N GLU A 115 7.48 -19.72 -8.50
CA GLU A 115 8.71 -19.60 -7.69
C GLU A 115 8.67 -18.42 -6.70
N LEU A 116 7.72 -17.49 -6.89
CA LEU A 116 7.57 -16.33 -6.02
C LEU A 116 6.75 -16.67 -4.77
N ASP A 117 7.44 -16.76 -3.63
CA ASP A 117 6.80 -17.00 -2.33
C ASP A 117 6.12 -15.72 -1.80
N ILE A 118 4.86 -15.55 -2.20
CA ILE A 118 3.98 -14.45 -1.77
C ILE A 118 3.79 -14.43 -0.25
N ASP A 119 3.74 -15.59 0.41
CA ASP A 119 3.52 -15.62 1.86
C ASP A 119 4.71 -15.03 2.61
N SER A 120 5.93 -15.49 2.28
CA SER A 120 7.16 -14.93 2.85
C SER A 120 7.25 -13.43 2.61
N LEU A 121 6.83 -12.94 1.45
CA LEU A 121 6.83 -11.52 1.12
C LEU A 121 5.83 -10.74 1.98
N LEU A 122 4.61 -11.24 2.12
CA LEU A 122 3.56 -10.65 2.94
C LEU A 122 3.97 -10.60 4.42
N GLN A 123 4.50 -11.71 4.96
CA GLN A 123 4.98 -11.80 6.34
C GLN A 123 6.15 -10.87 6.63
N ARG A 124 7.06 -10.70 5.66
CA ARG A 124 8.27 -9.90 5.84
C ARG A 124 8.02 -8.41 5.68
N TYR A 125 7.24 -7.99 4.68
CA TYR A 125 7.14 -6.58 4.30
C TYR A 125 5.77 -5.94 4.57
N TYR A 126 4.73 -6.74 4.78
CA TYR A 126 3.35 -6.24 4.96
C TYR A 126 2.78 -6.54 6.34
N ARG A 127 3.60 -7.04 7.26
CA ARG A 127 3.19 -7.37 8.62
C ARG A 127 3.35 -6.19 9.57
N GLY A 128 2.32 -5.90 10.35
CA GLY A 128 2.37 -5.02 11.53
C GLY A 128 2.26 -3.52 11.25
N TRP A 129 2.86 -3.01 10.17
CA TRP A 129 2.69 -1.61 9.79
C TRP A 129 1.26 -1.25 9.34
N PRO A 130 0.48 -2.12 8.64
CA PRO A 130 -0.86 -1.75 8.21
C PRO A 130 -1.80 -1.47 9.38
N GLU A 131 -1.70 -2.23 10.47
CA GLU A 131 -2.50 -2.03 11.67
C GLU A 131 -2.18 -0.69 12.35
N ARG A 132 -0.89 -0.38 12.49
CA ARG A 132 -0.42 0.88 13.07
C ARG A 132 -0.77 2.09 12.19
N PHE A 133 -0.68 1.94 10.86
CA PHE A 133 -1.09 2.95 9.89
C PHE A 133 -2.59 3.23 9.95
N ALA A 134 -3.41 2.17 9.96
CA ALA A 134 -4.86 2.29 10.09
C ALA A 134 -5.27 2.94 11.40
N ALA A 135 -4.64 2.57 12.53
CA ALA A 135 -4.90 3.21 13.83
C ALA A 135 -4.55 4.70 13.83
N ALA A 136 -3.43 5.10 13.21
CA ALA A 136 -3.05 6.50 13.11
C ALA A 136 -4.05 7.30 12.26
N LEU A 137 -4.57 6.71 11.17
CA LEU A 137 -5.61 7.35 10.35
C LEU A 137 -6.96 7.41 11.07
N GLU A 138 -7.34 6.38 11.82
CA GLU A 138 -8.55 6.41 12.66
C GLU A 138 -8.51 7.55 13.69
N GLU A 139 -7.34 7.86 14.23
CA GLU A 139 -7.17 8.96 15.20
C GLU A 139 -7.21 10.36 14.55
N HIS A 140 -6.70 10.50 13.33
CA HIS A 140 -6.41 11.82 12.73
C HIS A 140 -7.26 12.19 11.51
N ASP A 141 -7.95 11.24 10.89
CA ASP A 141 -8.83 11.49 9.74
C ASP A 141 -10.25 11.85 10.19
N GLU A 142 -10.47 13.15 10.41
CA GLU A 142 -11.78 13.71 10.81
C GLU A 142 -12.92 13.41 9.82
N VAL A 143 -12.61 13.18 8.54
CA VAL A 143 -13.62 12.94 7.49
C VAL A 143 -13.87 11.44 7.28
N GLY A 144 -12.93 10.59 7.72
CA GLY A 144 -13.04 9.13 7.76
C GLY A 144 -12.81 8.41 6.43
N PHE A 145 -12.54 9.13 5.34
CA PHE A 145 -12.27 8.51 4.03
C PHE A 145 -10.96 7.69 4.04
N TYR A 146 -9.85 8.29 4.48
CA TYR A 146 -8.56 7.64 4.53
C TYR A 146 -8.53 6.57 5.63
N ALA A 147 -9.23 6.78 6.75
CA ALA A 147 -9.41 5.75 7.77
C ALA A 147 -10.14 4.52 7.21
N ALA A 148 -11.21 4.73 6.43
CA ALA A 148 -11.91 3.63 5.76
C ALA A 148 -11.01 2.91 4.73
N ALA A 149 -10.26 3.66 3.93
CA ALA A 149 -9.30 3.06 2.98
C ALA A 149 -8.22 2.23 3.71
N ALA A 150 -7.72 2.70 4.86
CA ALA A 150 -6.70 1.97 5.62
C ALA A 150 -7.26 0.72 6.31
N ALA A 151 -8.52 0.77 6.76
CA ALA A 151 -9.23 -0.41 7.23
C ALA A 151 -9.38 -1.45 6.10
N GLU A 152 -9.76 -1.03 4.89
CA GLU A 152 -9.86 -1.92 3.74
C GLU A 152 -8.49 -2.50 3.34
N LEU A 153 -7.43 -1.70 3.40
CA LEU A 153 -6.06 -2.17 3.18
C LEU A 153 -5.70 -3.30 4.15
N LYS A 154 -5.93 -3.10 5.45
CA LYS A 154 -5.67 -4.11 6.48
C LYS A 154 -6.40 -5.41 6.17
N GLU A 155 -7.69 -5.34 5.83
CA GLU A 155 -8.47 -6.55 5.52
C GLU A 155 -8.08 -7.23 4.22
N THR A 156 -7.66 -6.45 3.22
CA THR A 156 -7.12 -6.97 1.96
C THR A 156 -5.85 -7.77 2.21
N LEU A 157 -4.90 -7.23 2.98
CA LEU A 157 -3.66 -7.91 3.34
C LEU A 157 -3.91 -9.15 4.22
N ALA A 158 -4.84 -9.08 5.17
CA ALA A 158 -5.22 -10.23 6.00
C ALA A 158 -5.86 -11.36 5.16
N THR A 159 -6.64 -11.00 4.14
CA THR A 159 -7.23 -11.97 3.20
C THR A 159 -6.18 -12.64 2.34
N LEU A 160 -5.18 -11.89 1.87
CA LEU A 160 -4.06 -12.43 1.11
C LEU A 160 -3.27 -13.46 1.92
N HIS A 161 -2.93 -13.17 3.19
CA HIS A 161 -2.28 -14.12 4.09
C HIS A 161 -3.07 -15.44 4.23
N ARG A 162 -4.38 -15.36 4.47
CA ARG A 162 -5.23 -16.56 4.64
C ARG A 162 -5.34 -17.43 3.38
N HIS A 163 -5.19 -16.84 2.20
CA HIS A 163 -5.23 -17.59 0.94
C HIS A 163 -3.89 -18.27 0.64
N SER A 164 -2.78 -17.64 1.02
CA SER A 164 -1.46 -18.26 0.94
C SER A 164 -1.36 -19.52 1.82
N ASP A 165 -1.89 -19.48 3.05
CA ASP A 165 -1.90 -20.63 3.97
C ASP A 165 -2.65 -21.85 3.44
N LYS A 166 -3.70 -21.64 2.62
CA LYS A 166 -4.54 -22.74 2.09
C LYS A 166 -3.99 -23.37 0.82
N GLY A 167 -2.96 -22.79 0.20
CA GLY A 167 -2.35 -23.28 -1.03
C GLY A 167 -1.33 -24.41 -0.84
N LEU A 168 -0.99 -24.77 0.41
CA LEU A 168 0.04 -25.76 0.75
C LEU A 168 -0.48 -27.21 0.96
N ASP A 169 -1.79 -27.45 0.77
CA ASP A 169 -2.43 -28.77 0.97
C ASP A 169 -2.69 -29.56 -0.34
N HIS A 170 -1.84 -29.42 -1.37
CA HIS A 170 -1.93 -30.20 -2.61
C HIS A 170 -0.65 -30.95 -2.98
#